data_AF-A0A7Y2ASR1-F1
#
_entry.id   AF-A0A7Y2ASR1-F1
#
_cell.length_a   1.000
_cell.length_b   1.000
_cell.length_c   1.000
_cell.angle_alpha   90.00
_cell.angle_beta   90.00
_cell.angle_gamma   90.00
#
_symmetry.space_group_name_H-M   'P 1'
#
loop_
_entity.id
_entity.type
_entity.pdbx_description
1 polymer ?
#
loop_
_entity_poly.entity_id
_entity_poly.type
_entity_poly.pdbx_seq_one_letter_code
_entity_poly.pdbx_strand_id
1 'polypeptide(L)'
;MKTKLFFLVLTCIFYVSSYGQHMVPGHHIITDNADGAASVFAADFNGDTFMDVVAASRFDNTIAWWENNGSGSFSYREITTNAIGVWSVHA
;
A
#
# COMPACT_ATOMS: atom_id res chain seq x y z
N MET A 1 -11.32 -49.73 -4.20
CA MET A 1 -10.43 -48.67 -3.66
C MET A 1 -9.76 -47.90 -4.81
N LYS A 2 -10.41 -46.90 -5.42
CA LYS A 2 -9.80 -46.02 -6.47
C LYS A 2 -10.43 -44.62 -6.51
N THR A 3 -10.67 -43.97 -5.37
CA THR A 3 -11.28 -42.62 -5.33
C THR A 3 -10.44 -41.55 -4.66
N LYS A 4 -9.20 -41.86 -4.24
CA LYS A 4 -8.33 -40.88 -3.57
C LYS A 4 -7.46 -40.03 -4.51
N LEU A 5 -7.41 -40.31 -5.81
CA LEU A 5 -6.57 -39.56 -6.76
C LEU A 5 -7.27 -38.37 -7.42
N PHE A 6 -8.60 -38.25 -7.31
CA PHE A 6 -9.34 -37.12 -7.91
C PHE A 6 -9.31 -35.85 -7.04
N PHE A 7 -9.12 -35.99 -5.72
CA PHE A 7 -9.06 -34.85 -4.80
C PHE A 7 -7.71 -34.13 -4.79
N LEU A 8 -6.60 -34.83 -5.10
CA LEU A 8 -5.26 -34.23 -5.08
C LEU A 8 -5.00 -33.35 -6.31
N VAL A 9 -5.57 -33.70 -7.47
CA VAL A 9 -5.43 -32.92 -8.71
C VAL A 9 -6.24 -31.62 -8.63
N LEU A 10 -7.39 -31.63 -7.96
CA LEU A 10 -8.24 -30.44 -7.82
C LEU A 10 -7.62 -29.40 -6.89
N THR A 11 -6.98 -29.80 -5.79
CA THR A 11 -6.25 -28.87 -4.91
C THR A 11 -5.05 -28.23 -5.61
N CYS A 12 -4.35 -28.93 -6.50
CA CYS A 12 -3.28 -28.32 -7.30
C CYS A 12 -3.82 -27.32 -8.33
N ILE A 13 -4.99 -27.55 -8.92
CA ILE A 13 -5.58 -26.62 -9.90
C ILE A 13 -6.10 -25.35 -9.21
N PHE A 14 -6.63 -25.44 -7.99
CA PHE A 14 -6.97 -24.25 -7.18
C PHE A 14 -5.75 -23.54 -6.59
N TYR A 15 -4.68 -24.28 -6.27
CA TYR A 15 -3.40 -23.67 -5.92
C TYR A 15 -2.90 -22.86 -7.13
N VAL A 16 -2.87 -23.44 -8.33
CA VAL A 16 -2.34 -22.78 -9.53
C VAL A 16 -3.22 -21.63 -10.05
N SER A 17 -4.54 -21.61 -9.80
CA SER A 17 -5.35 -20.40 -10.06
C SER A 17 -5.14 -19.26 -9.05
N SER A 18 -4.58 -19.58 -7.87
CA SER A 18 -4.08 -18.59 -6.89
C SER A 18 -2.63 -18.16 -7.19
N TYR A 19 -1.79 -19.05 -7.76
CA TYR A 19 -0.43 -18.73 -8.26
C TYR A 19 -0.40 -18.17 -9.69
N GLY A 20 -1.55 -18.07 -10.35
CA GLY A 20 -1.72 -17.50 -11.70
C GLY A 20 -1.55 -15.98 -11.78
N GLN A 21 -1.00 -15.36 -10.74
CA GLN A 21 -0.47 -13.99 -10.72
C GLN A 21 0.97 -14.07 -10.23
N HIS A 22 1.85 -14.69 -11.02
CA HIS A 22 3.28 -14.70 -10.73
C HIS A 22 3.75 -13.24 -10.67
N MET A 23 3.91 -12.76 -9.44
CA MET A 23 4.20 -11.39 -9.04
C MET A 23 5.50 -10.91 -9.71
N VAL A 24 5.37 -10.25 -10.86
CA VAL A 24 6.16 -9.04 -11.05
C VAL A 24 5.52 -8.04 -10.10
N PRO A 25 6.21 -7.43 -9.12
CA PRO A 25 5.61 -6.37 -8.35
C PRO A 25 5.18 -5.30 -9.35
N GLY A 26 3.88 -5.27 -9.66
CA GLY A 26 3.30 -4.19 -10.43
C GLY A 26 3.62 -2.92 -9.66
N HIS A 27 4.07 -1.90 -10.36
CA HIS A 27 4.19 -0.58 -9.78
C HIS A 27 2.83 -0.19 -9.16
N HIS A 28 2.76 -0.07 -7.83
CA HIS A 28 1.56 0.34 -7.14
C HIS A 28 1.65 1.84 -6.85
N ILE A 29 0.88 2.62 -7.61
CA ILE A 29 0.75 4.06 -7.40
C ILE A 29 -0.25 4.29 -6.27
N ILE A 30 0.23 4.83 -5.15
CA ILE A 30 -0.63 5.30 -4.05
C ILE A 30 -1.28 6.64 -4.42
N THR A 31 -0.51 7.54 -5.04
CA THR A 31 -0.99 8.80 -5.61
C THR A 31 0.00 9.31 -6.65
N ASP A 32 -0.50 10.04 -7.64
CA ASP A 32 0.25 10.85 -8.60
C ASP A 32 -0.04 12.36 -8.42
N ASN A 33 -0.78 12.72 -7.37
CA ASN A 33 -1.28 14.07 -7.12
C ASN A 33 -0.59 14.75 -5.92
N ALA A 34 0.71 14.50 -5.75
CA ALA A 34 1.57 15.10 -4.73
C ALA A 34 2.69 15.92 -5.38
N ASP A 35 2.38 17.15 -5.80
CA ASP A 35 3.31 18.02 -6.52
C ASP A 35 4.44 18.55 -5.63
N GLY A 36 5.67 18.29 -6.07
CA GLY A 36 6.85 18.58 -5.28
C GLY A 36 6.96 17.72 -4.02
N ALA A 37 6.54 16.45 -4.08
CA ALA A 37 6.81 15.46 -3.05
C ALA A 37 8.29 15.50 -2.63
N ALA A 38 8.55 15.90 -1.39
CA ALA A 38 9.88 16.21 -0.87
C ALA A 38 10.41 15.12 0.07
N SER A 39 9.51 14.43 0.77
CA SER A 39 9.87 13.42 1.77
C SER A 39 8.71 12.47 2.01
N VAL A 40 9.03 11.22 2.29
CA VAL A 40 8.09 10.15 2.63
C VAL A 40 8.60 9.40 3.85
N PHE A 41 7.70 8.98 4.73
CA PHE A 41 7.99 8.14 5.89
C PHE A 41 6.91 7.07 6.05
N ALA A 42 7.32 5.86 6.39
CA ALA A 42 6.40 4.74 6.61
C ALA A 42 6.51 4.26 8.06
N ALA A 43 5.35 4.16 8.73
CA ALA A 43 5.19 3.58 10.06
C ALA A 43 3.74 3.12 10.23
N ASP A 44 3.50 2.32 11.27
CA ASP A 44 2.15 2.06 11.77
C ASP A 44 1.72 3.26 12.63
N PHE A 45 0.83 4.11 12.13
CA PHE A 45 0.40 5.32 12.83
C PHE A 45 -0.91 5.12 13.61
N ASN A 46 -1.71 4.12 13.27
CA ASN A 46 -3.01 3.86 13.88
C ASN A 46 -3.02 2.65 14.84
N GLY A 47 -1.91 1.91 14.93
CA GLY A 47 -1.72 0.76 15.81
C GLY A 47 -2.34 -0.54 15.30
N ASP A 48 -2.65 -0.64 14.00
CA ASP A 48 -3.32 -1.80 13.41
C ASP A 48 -2.35 -2.84 12.83
N THR A 49 -1.04 -2.63 12.99
CA THR A 49 0.07 -3.46 12.51
C THR A 49 0.36 -3.40 11.02
N PHE A 50 -0.36 -2.57 10.26
CA PHE A 50 -0.11 -2.34 8.85
C PHE A 50 0.71 -1.07 8.66
N MET A 51 1.69 -1.14 7.74
CA MET A 51 2.54 0.00 7.45
C MET A 51 1.77 1.02 6.61
N ASP A 52 1.60 2.21 7.17
CA ASP A 52 1.06 3.37 6.51
C ASP A 52 2.15 4.20 5.84
N VAL A 53 1.75 5.22 5.07
CA VAL A 53 2.66 6.17 4.43
C VAL A 53 2.26 7.60 4.76
N VAL A 54 3.21 8.44 5.15
CA VAL A 54 3.05 9.90 5.24
C VAL A 54 4.00 10.56 4.27
N ALA A 55 3.53 11.59 3.55
CA ALA A 55 4.36 12.36 2.64
C ALA A 55 4.19 13.87 2.83
N ALA A 56 5.29 14.59 2.62
CA ALA A 56 5.31 16.04 2.47
C ALA A 56 5.36 16.40 0.98
N SER A 57 4.40 17.22 0.55
CA SER A 57 4.28 17.76 -0.79
C SER A 57 4.50 19.27 -0.75
N ARG A 58 5.67 19.73 -1.23
CA ARG A 58 6.11 21.11 -1.04
C ARG A 58 5.32 22.10 -1.87
N PHE A 59 4.98 21.75 -3.11
CA PHE A 59 4.26 22.67 -3.99
C PHE A 59 2.75 22.65 -3.73
N ASP A 60 2.23 21.55 -3.16
CA ASP A 60 0.86 21.50 -2.64
C ASP A 60 0.71 22.05 -1.21
N ASN A 61 1.80 22.47 -0.55
CA ASN A 61 1.83 22.82 0.87
C ASN A 61 1.14 21.77 1.76
N THR A 62 1.25 20.48 1.41
CA THR A 62 0.44 19.43 2.01
C THR A 62 1.30 18.43 2.77
N ILE A 63 0.85 18.03 3.95
CA ILE A 63 1.26 16.78 4.60
C ILE A 63 0.03 15.88 4.57
N ALA A 64 0.19 14.69 4.01
CA ALA A 64 -0.89 13.72 3.86
C ALA A 64 -0.46 12.35 4.37
N TRP A 65 -1.45 11.60 4.87
CA TRP A 65 -1.33 10.24 5.38
C TRP A 65 -2.16 9.32 4.51
N TRP A 66 -1.57 8.21 4.09
CA TRP A 66 -2.21 7.12 3.40
C TRP A 66 -2.23 5.90 4.32
N GLU A 67 -3.42 5.61 4.84
CA GLU A 67 -3.67 4.49 5.74
C GLU A 67 -3.78 3.20 4.94
N ASN A 68 -3.03 2.17 5.34
CA ASN A 68 -3.03 0.86 4.70
C ASN A 68 -3.91 -0.11 5.48
N ASN A 69 -4.93 -0.68 4.83
CA ASN A 69 -5.83 -1.64 5.48
C ASN A 69 -5.30 -3.09 5.51
N GLY A 70 -4.01 -3.31 5.19
CA GLY A 70 -3.37 -4.62 5.15
C GLY A 70 -3.57 -5.41 3.85
N SER A 71 -4.47 -4.98 2.95
CA SER A 71 -4.60 -5.56 1.61
C SER A 71 -3.73 -4.84 0.57
N GLY A 72 -2.90 -3.89 1.01
CA GLY A 72 -2.17 -2.97 0.14
C GLY A 72 -3.05 -1.84 -0.38
N SER A 73 -4.31 -1.70 0.03
CA SER A 73 -5.17 -0.59 -0.38
C SER A 73 -4.99 0.60 0.56
N PHE A 74 -4.75 1.78 0.00
CA PHE A 74 -4.43 2.99 0.75
C PHE A 74 -5.58 4.01 0.75
N SER A 75 -5.95 4.51 1.92
CA SER A 75 -6.97 5.56 2.09
C SER A 75 -6.31 6.91 2.38
N TYR A 76 -6.62 7.93 1.57
CA TYR A 76 -6.10 9.29 1.77
C TYR A 76 -6.70 9.94 3.04
N ARG A 77 -5.84 10.54 3.85
CA ARG A 77 -6.18 11.38 5.00
C ARG A 77 -5.33 12.65 4.96
N GLU A 78 -6.01 13.79 4.93
CA GLU A 78 -5.33 15.09 5.04
C GLU A 78 -4.87 15.31 6.47
N ILE A 79 -3.56 15.57 6.66
CA ILE A 79 -3.05 16.08 7.94
C ILE A 79 -3.13 17.61 7.92
N THR A 80 -2.60 18.24 6.87
CA THR A 80 -2.76 19.67 6.64
C THR A 80 -2.44 20.05 5.19
N THR A 81 -3.08 21.11 4.69
CA THR A 81 -2.87 21.74 3.37
C THR A 81 -2.20 23.12 3.47
N ASN A 82 -1.74 23.51 4.67
CA ASN A 82 -1.08 24.80 4.92
C ASN A 82 0.39 24.64 5.38
N ALA A 83 1.03 23.53 5.03
CA ALA A 83 2.44 23.23 5.33
C ALA A 83 3.39 23.99 4.39
N ILE A 84 3.35 25.33 4.45
CA ILE A 84 4.18 26.18 3.58
C ILE A 84 5.66 25.88 3.81
N GLY A 85 6.35 25.51 2.72
CA GLY A 85 7.79 25.26 2.74
C GLY A 85 8.21 23.95 3.41
N VAL A 86 7.28 23.01 3.60
CA VAL A 86 7.60 21.68 4.14
C VAL A 86 8.68 20.99 3.31
N TRP A 87 9.65 20.38 4.00
CA TRP A 87 10.78 19.70 3.38
C TRP A 87 10.91 18.23 3.78
N SER A 88 10.49 17.90 5.00
CA SER A 88 10.69 16.56 5.56
C SER A 88 9.57 16.15 6.51
N VAL A 89 9.27 14.85 6.53
CA VAL A 89 8.44 14.16 7.53
C VAL A 89 9.28 13.04 8.17
N HIS A 90 9.10 12.85 9.48
CA HIS A 90 9.71 11.79 10.29
C HIS A 90 8.82 11.53 11.51
N ALA A 91 8.92 10.34 12.12
CA ALA A 91 8.21 9.98 13.34
C ALA A 91 9.19 9.64 14.47
#